data_AF-A0A7J7JP81-F1
#
_entry.id   AF-A0A7J7JP81-F1
#
_cell.length_a   1.000
_cell.length_b   1.000
_cell.length_c   1.000
_cell.angle_alpha   90.00
_cell.angle_beta   90.00
_cell.angle_gamma   90.00
#
_symmetry.space_group_name_H-M   'P 1'
#
loop_
_entity.id
_entity.type
_entity.pdbx_description
1 polymer ?
#
loop_
_entity_poly.entity_id
_entity_poly.type
_entity_poly.pdbx_seq_one_letter_code
_entity_poly.pdbx_strand_id
1 'polypeptide(L)'
;MFYQVSHSGMSIQEGDIIAARCTMNSVSRTENTIIGPSNHDEMCNFYFMYHTEEGTNLEDTYCFKDAQSFHWSDYFDDTVIPEDVSNLWGVHLVDEDMEPVDQHFMF
;
A
#
# COMPACT_ATOMS: atom_id res chain seq x y z
N MET A 1 -14.56 7.19 2.53
CA MET A 1 -15.72 6.34 2.17
C MET A 1 -15.24 4.91 2.16
N PHE A 2 -16.01 3.97 2.71
CA PHE A 2 -15.65 2.55 2.63
C PHE A 2 -16.23 1.95 1.35
N TYR A 3 -15.42 1.18 0.64
CA TYR A 3 -15.83 0.42 -0.54
C TYR A 3 -16.00 -1.04 -0.16
N GLN A 4 -16.97 -1.71 -0.80
CA GLN A 4 -17.17 -3.15 -0.58
C GLN A 4 -16.04 -3.95 -1.23
N VAL A 5 -15.64 -5.03 -0.58
CA VAL A 5 -14.69 -5.99 -1.16
C VAL A 5 -15.33 -6.68 -2.36
N SER A 6 -14.51 -6.97 -3.39
CA SER A 6 -14.97 -7.64 -4.61
C SER A 6 -15.38 -9.09 -4.37
N HIS A 7 -14.80 -9.75 -3.38
CA HIS A 7 -15.08 -11.13 -3.01
C HIS A 7 -15.53 -11.19 -1.55
N SER A 8 -16.81 -11.48 -1.34
CA SER A 8 -17.38 -11.67 0.00
C SER A 8 -16.93 -13.00 0.61
N GLY A 9 -16.76 -13.04 1.93
CA GLY A 9 -16.43 -14.27 2.67
C GLY A 9 -14.93 -14.57 2.76
N MET A 10 -14.07 -13.59 2.42
CA MET A 10 -12.64 -13.70 2.71
C MET A 10 -12.41 -13.67 4.22
N SER A 11 -11.72 -14.69 4.74
CA SER A 11 -11.29 -14.76 6.14
C SER A 11 -9.79 -14.51 6.21
N ILE A 12 -9.35 -13.70 7.17
CA ILE A 12 -7.94 -13.56 7.55
C ILE A 12 -7.73 -14.40 8.81
N GLN A 13 -6.72 -15.26 8.80
CA GLN A 13 -6.41 -16.18 9.89
C GLN A 13 -5.03 -15.91 10.49
N GLU A 14 -4.75 -16.52 11.64
CA GLU A 14 -3.44 -16.44 12.26
C GLU A 14 -2.36 -17.04 11.33
N GLY A 15 -1.29 -16.30 11.11
CA GLY A 15 -0.21 -16.67 10.18
C GLY A 15 -0.33 -16.01 8.80
N ASP A 16 -1.48 -15.40 8.47
CA ASP A 16 -1.62 -14.61 7.25
C ASP A 16 -0.81 -13.31 7.34
N ILE A 17 -0.32 -12.86 6.18
CA ILE A 17 0.38 -11.58 6.05
C ILE A 17 -0.55 -10.59 5.33
N ILE A 18 -0.90 -9.51 6.03
CA ILE A 18 -1.62 -8.38 5.44
C ILE A 18 -0.58 -7.40 4.88
N ALA A 19 -0.69 -7.11 3.59
CA ALA A 19 0.20 -6.21 2.87
C ALA A 19 -0.61 -5.16 2.11
N ALA A 20 -0.09 -3.93 2.05
CA ALA A 20 -0.67 -2.84 1.27
C ALA A 20 0.45 -2.04 0.61
N ARG A 21 0.21 -1.58 -0.63
CA ARG A 21 1.15 -0.77 -1.43
C ARG A 21 0.46 0.50 -1.91
N CYS A 22 1.07 1.65 -1.62
CA CYS A 22 0.70 2.91 -2.24
C CYS A 22 1.75 3.29 -3.27
N THR A 23 1.30 3.75 -4.43
CA THR A 23 2.20 4.30 -5.46
C THR A 23 1.90 5.78 -5.61
N MET A 24 2.92 6.61 -5.37
CA MET A 24 2.79 8.07 -5.37
C MET A 24 3.47 8.67 -6.59
N ASN A 25 2.94 9.80 -7.06
CA ASN A 25 3.57 10.62 -8.10
C ASN A 25 4.19 11.88 -7.46
N SER A 26 5.51 12.02 -7.57
CA SER A 26 6.27 13.19 -7.08
C SER A 26 6.78 14.10 -8.18
N VAL A 27 6.40 13.90 -9.46
CA VAL A 27 6.93 14.65 -10.62
C VAL A 27 6.79 16.17 -10.47
N SER A 28 5.72 16.64 -9.84
CA SER A 28 5.47 18.07 -9.63
C SER A 28 6.03 18.63 -8.31
N ARG A 29 6.65 17.80 -7.47
CA ARG A 29 7.21 18.21 -6.18
C ARG A 29 8.64 18.71 -6.38
N THR A 30 8.95 19.86 -5.80
CA THR A 30 10.30 20.45 -5.84
C THR A 30 11.16 20.07 -4.64
N GLU A 31 10.56 19.49 -3.60
CA GLU A 31 11.20 19.10 -2.35
C GLU A 31 10.82 17.66 -1.98
N ASN A 32 11.66 17.02 -1.17
CA ASN A 32 11.39 15.68 -0.66
C ASN A 32 10.09 15.68 0.14
N THR A 33 9.17 14.83 -0.26
CA THR A 33 7.89 14.62 0.44
C THR A 33 8.05 13.45 1.41
N ILE A 34 7.63 13.64 2.66
CA ILE A 34 7.76 12.64 3.73
C ILE A 34 6.38 12.19 4.22
N ILE A 35 6.35 11.12 5.01
CA ILE A 35 5.13 10.73 5.71
C ILE A 35 4.88 11.66 6.89
N GLY A 36 3.70 12.26 6.96
CA GLY A 36 3.39 13.26 7.98
C GLY A 36 1.95 13.78 7.97
N PRO A 37 1.58 14.59 8.97
CA PRO A 37 0.21 15.07 9.15
C PRO A 37 -0.12 16.34 8.35
N SER A 38 0.86 17.02 7.75
CA SER A 38 0.61 18.27 7.03
C SER A 38 0.17 18.03 5.60
N ASN A 39 -0.33 19.07 4.94
CA ASN A 39 -0.67 19.02 3.51
C ASN A 39 0.58 19.02 2.59
N HIS A 40 1.77 19.28 3.14
CA HIS A 40 3.02 19.17 2.39
C HIS A 40 3.59 17.75 2.45
N ASP A 41 3.11 16.95 3.40
CA ASP A 41 3.45 15.55 3.60
C ASP A 41 2.48 14.64 2.82
N GLU A 42 2.78 13.35 2.77
CA GLU A 42 1.90 12.31 2.25
C GLU A 42 1.50 11.30 3.34
N MET A 43 0.47 10.52 3.07
CA MET A 43 0.02 9.43 3.93
C MET A 43 -0.28 8.19 3.08
N CYS A 44 0.24 7.03 3.49
CA CYS A 44 -0.17 5.74 2.96
C CYS A 44 -0.92 4.97 4.05
N ASN A 45 -2.24 5.15 4.10
CA ASN A 45 -3.10 4.46 5.07
C ASN A 45 -4.05 3.52 4.35
N PHE A 46 -4.03 2.25 4.74
CA PHE A 46 -4.99 1.25 4.27
C PHE A 46 -5.93 0.87 5.41
N TYR A 47 -7.19 1.29 5.29
CA TYR A 47 -8.24 0.96 6.26
C TYR A 47 -9.15 -0.12 5.68
N PHE A 48 -9.25 -1.24 6.39
CA PHE A 48 -10.24 -2.27 6.08
C PHE A 48 -11.15 -2.50 7.28
N MET A 49 -12.39 -2.88 6.99
CA MET A 49 -13.41 -3.16 8.00
C MET A 49 -13.61 -4.67 8.06
N TYR A 50 -13.64 -5.22 9.27
CA TYR A 50 -13.76 -6.66 9.50
C TYR A 50 -14.79 -6.94 10.61
N HIS A 51 -15.15 -8.22 10.73
CA HIS A 51 -15.92 -8.76 11.86
C HIS A 51 -15.27 -10.05 12.35
N THR A 52 -15.53 -10.43 13.59
CA THR A 52 -14.98 -11.62 14.26
C THR A 52 -16.10 -12.54 14.72
N GLU A 53 -15.91 -13.85 14.63
CA GLU A 53 -16.96 -14.83 15.02
C GLU A 53 -17.16 -14.92 16.54
N GLU A 54 -16.08 -14.87 17.32
CA GLU A 54 -16.15 -15.09 18.79
C GLU A 54 -16.33 -13.80 19.61
N GLY A 55 -16.57 -12.65 18.95
CA GLY A 55 -16.75 -11.35 19.62
C GLY A 55 -15.50 -10.79 20.31
N THR A 56 -14.35 -11.46 20.17
CA THR A 56 -13.04 -10.96 20.57
C THR A 56 -12.48 -10.06 19.48
N ASN A 57 -12.11 -8.83 19.85
CA ASN A 57 -11.44 -7.92 18.92
C ASN A 57 -9.99 -8.34 18.70
N LEU A 58 -9.44 -8.03 17.53
CA LEU A 58 -8.00 -8.06 17.31
C LEU A 58 -7.30 -7.13 18.30
N GLU A 59 -6.25 -7.62 18.96
CA GLU A 59 -5.41 -6.79 19.84
C GLU A 59 -4.55 -5.82 19.00
N ASP A 60 -4.01 -6.31 17.89
CA ASP A 60 -3.26 -5.53 16.91
C ASP A 60 -4.22 -4.87 15.91
N THR A 61 -4.53 -3.61 16.15
CA THR A 61 -5.49 -2.82 15.35
C THR A 61 -4.82 -1.95 14.30
N TYR A 62 -3.49 -1.87 14.29
CA TYR A 62 -2.71 -1.12 13.31
C TYR A 62 -1.39 -1.84 13.02
N CYS A 63 -0.91 -1.71 11.79
CA CYS A 63 0.36 -2.25 11.33
C CYS A 63 1.12 -1.14 10.63
N PHE A 64 2.40 -0.99 10.96
CA PHE A 64 3.32 -0.13 10.23
C PHE A 64 4.71 -0.76 10.22
N LYS A 65 5.41 -0.61 9.10
CA LYS A 65 6.83 -0.91 8.96
C LYS A 65 7.52 0.34 8.43
N ASP A 66 8.77 0.54 8.81
CA ASP A 66 9.56 1.61 8.22
C ASP A 66 9.93 1.20 6.79
N ALA A 67 9.34 1.91 5.82
CA ALA A 67 9.53 1.69 4.39
C ALA A 67 11.00 1.82 3.96
N GLN A 68 11.86 2.49 4.73
CA GLN A 68 13.30 2.55 4.43
C GLN A 68 14.04 1.25 4.75
N SER A 69 13.47 0.42 5.63
CA SER A 69 14.09 -0.82 6.12
C SER A 69 13.33 -2.07 5.69
N PHE A 70 12.14 -1.89 5.12
CA PHE A 70 11.25 -2.97 4.72
C PHE A 70 11.53 -3.34 3.26
N HIS A 71 11.69 -4.65 3.02
CA HIS A 71 11.77 -5.19 1.67
C HIS A 71 10.68 -6.25 1.48
N TRP A 72 9.93 -6.12 0.40
CA TRP A 72 8.87 -7.05 0.03
C TRP A 72 9.39 -8.48 -0.16
N SER A 73 10.61 -8.61 -0.69
CA SER A 73 11.31 -9.88 -0.91
C SER A 73 11.58 -10.70 0.36
N ASP A 74 11.55 -10.06 1.54
CA ASP A 74 11.77 -10.75 2.82
C ASP A 74 10.55 -11.60 3.23
N TYR A 75 9.37 -11.28 2.68
CA TYR A 75 8.10 -11.88 3.05
C TYR A 75 7.39 -12.58 1.87
N PHE A 76 7.65 -12.12 0.65
CA PHE A 76 7.00 -12.62 -0.56
C PHE A 76 8.06 -12.98 -1.61
N ASP A 77 7.79 -14.03 -2.38
CA ASP A 77 8.53 -14.29 -3.62
C ASP A 77 8.08 -13.24 -4.65
N ASP A 78 9.01 -12.68 -5.43
CA ASP A 78 8.75 -11.64 -6.44
C ASP A 78 7.67 -12.07 -7.46
N THR A 79 7.48 -13.38 -7.64
CA THR A 79 6.43 -13.95 -8.51
C THR A 79 5.00 -13.81 -7.96
N VAL A 80 4.84 -13.44 -6.69
CA VAL A 80 3.54 -13.39 -5.99
C VAL A 80 2.89 -12.01 -6.08
N ILE A 81 3.66 -10.95 -6.32
CA ILE A 81 3.15 -9.57 -6.37
C ILE A 81 2.90 -9.19 -7.84
N PRO A 82 1.64 -9.05 -8.30
CA PRO A 82 1.39 -8.65 -9.67
C PRO A 82 1.96 -7.24 -9.97
N GLU A 83 2.51 -7.07 -11.16
CA GLU A 83 3.13 -5.79 -11.57
C GLU A 83 2.12 -4.65 -11.70
N ASP A 84 0.85 -4.98 -11.95
CA ASP A 84 -0.23 -4.01 -12.15
C ASP A 84 -0.92 -3.58 -10.84
N VAL A 85 -0.57 -4.15 -9.68
CA VAL A 85 -1.19 -3.74 -8.42
C VAL A 85 -0.72 -2.33 -8.04
N SER A 86 -1.60 -1.36 -7.84
CA SER A 86 -1.18 0.01 -7.45
C SER A 86 -0.20 0.63 -8.47
N ASN A 87 -0.71 1.02 -9.64
CA ASN A 87 0.06 1.69 -10.69
C ASN A 87 -0.45 3.12 -10.92
N LEU A 88 0.33 3.94 -11.64
CA LEU A 88 0.02 5.34 -11.94
C LEU A 88 -0.65 5.54 -13.31
N TRP A 89 -1.19 4.48 -13.93
CA TRP A 89 -1.74 4.59 -15.29
C TRP A 89 -2.96 5.52 -15.31
N GLY A 90 -3.00 6.45 -16.27
CA GLY A 90 -4.08 7.43 -16.38
C GLY A 90 -4.01 8.59 -15.37
N VAL A 91 -2.90 8.72 -14.63
CA VAL A 91 -2.62 9.89 -13.79
C VAL A 91 -1.94 10.97 -14.64
N HIS A 92 -2.56 12.16 -14.68
CA HIS A 92 -2.04 13.32 -15.41
C HIS A 92 -0.60 13.64 -14.99
N LEU A 93 0.27 13.94 -15.98
CA LEU A 93 1.74 14.14 -15.86
C LEU A 93 2.60 12.86 -15.73
N VAL A 94 2.03 11.66 -15.81
CA VAL A 94 2.80 10.40 -15.82
C VAL A 94 2.84 9.77 -17.22
N ASP A 95 1.78 9.92 -18.01
CA ASP A 95 1.65 9.30 -19.33
C ASP A 95 2.56 9.92 -20.43
N GLU A 96 3.08 11.14 -20.23
CA GLU A 96 3.96 11.81 -21.22
C GLU A 96 5.46 11.49 -21.05
N ASP A 97 5.88 10.99 -19.88
CA ASP A 97 7.30 10.78 -19.51
C ASP A 97 7.60 9.32 -19.10
N MET A 98 6.83 8.35 -19.62
CA MET A 98 6.97 6.93 -19.26
C MET A 98 8.25 6.29 -19.85
N GLU A 99 9.42 6.77 -19.45
CA GLU A 99 10.61 5.92 -19.28
C GLU A 99 10.31 4.91 -18.17
N PRO A 100 10.82 3.66 -18.25
CA PRO A 100 10.54 2.64 -17.26
C PRO A 100 11.07 3.12 -15.90
N VAL A 101 10.16 3.59 -15.05
CA VAL A 101 10.50 3.96 -13.68
C VAL A 101 10.97 2.67 -13.02
N ASP A 102 12.27 2.63 -12.77
CA ASP A 102 12.96 1.54 -12.09
C ASP A 102 12.10 1.13 -10.89
N GLN A 103 11.58 -0.11 -10.91
CA GLN A 103 10.66 -0.68 -9.91
C GLN A 103 11.32 -0.83 -8.52
N HIS A 104 12.43 -0.13 -8.28
CA HIS A 104 13.30 -0.24 -7.12
C HIS A 104 12.95 0.70 -5.97
N PHE A 105 11.98 1.59 -6.13
CA PHE A 105 11.43 2.38 -5.02
C PHE A 105 10.06 1.83 -4.63
N MET A 106 10.07 0.59 -4.14
CA MET A 106 9.03 0.11 -3.24
C MET A 106 9.20 0.85 -1.90
N PHE A 107 8.14 1.55 -1.49
CA PHE A 107 7.87 1.78 -0.07
C PHE A 107 7.08 0.60 0.49
#